data_AF-A0A2M8P7U5-F1
#
_entry.id   AF-A0A2M8P7U5-F1
#
_cell.length_a   1.000
_cell.length_b   1.000
_cell.length_c   1.000
_cell.angle_alpha   90.00
_cell.angle_beta   90.00
_cell.angle_gamma   90.00
#
_symmetry.space_group_name_H-M   'P 1'
#
loop_
_entity.id
_entity.type
_entity.pdbx_description
1 polymer ?
#
loop_
_entity_poly.entity_id
_entity_poly.type
_entity_poly.pdbx_seq_one_letter_code
_entity_poly.pdbx_strand_id
1 'polypeptide(L)'
;ATGDILRTVRALRERGVEFLRVPDAYYDVLPERVGTIEEDLAQIKELGILVDRDDEGYLLQIFSRPLQDRPTAFIEVIERHGSRGFGVGNFKALFEALELEQARRGNL
;
A
#
# COMPACT_ATOMS: atom_id res chain seq x y z
N ALA A 1 3.30 10.09 7.70
CA ALA A 1 4.45 9.91 6.81
C ALA A 1 5.61 9.31 7.61
N THR A 2 6.44 8.49 6.98
CA THR A 2 7.67 7.88 7.54
C THR A 2 8.83 8.07 6.56
N GLY A 3 10.06 7.90 7.04
CA GLY A 3 11.27 7.84 6.19
C GLY A 3 11.94 6.47 6.20
N ASP A 4 11.20 5.43 6.62
CA ASP A 4 11.54 4.02 6.44
C ASP A 4 10.27 3.18 6.61
N ILE A 5 9.53 3.01 5.53
CA ILE A 5 8.25 2.32 5.47
C ILE A 5 8.42 0.83 5.67
N LEU A 6 9.51 0.24 5.18
CA LEU A 6 9.78 -1.18 5.36
C LEU A 6 9.89 -1.52 6.85
N ARG A 7 10.68 -0.76 7.61
CA ARG A 7 10.79 -0.92 9.06
C ARG A 7 9.48 -0.58 9.77
N THR A 8 8.83 0.51 9.37
CA THR A 8 7.59 0.98 10.00
C THR A 8 6.47 -0.07 9.88
N VAL A 9 6.28 -0.63 8.68
CA VAL A 9 5.23 -1.62 8.42
C VAL A 9 5.53 -2.94 9.13
N ARG A 10 6.79 -3.41 9.14
CA ARG A 10 7.20 -4.58 9.94
C ARG A 10 6.84 -4.38 11.42
N ALA A 11 7.24 -3.24 11.98
CA ALA A 11 6.99 -2.89 13.37
C ALA A 11 5.48 -2.77 13.71
N LEU A 12 4.66 -2.27 12.80
CA LEU A 12 3.21 -2.18 13.00
C LEU A 12 2.53 -3.56 12.91
N ARG A 13 2.96 -4.42 11.97
CA ARG A 13 2.47 -5.80 11.88
C ARG A 13 2.78 -6.61 13.14
N GLU A 14 4.00 -6.49 13.67
CA GLU A 14 4.40 -7.13 14.94
C GLU A 14 3.53 -6.69 16.12
N ARG A 15 2.96 -5.48 16.07
CA ARG A 15 2.04 -4.93 17.08
C ARG A 15 0.57 -5.27 16.79
N GLY A 16 0.28 -6.10 15.80
CA GLY A 16 -1.06 -6.56 15.47
C GLY A 16 -1.85 -5.67 14.51
N VAL A 17 -1.21 -4.68 13.86
CA VAL A 17 -1.88 -3.90 12.81
C VAL A 17 -2.00 -4.75 11.55
N GLU A 18 -3.24 -4.94 11.10
CA GLU A 18 -3.52 -5.62 9.84
C GLU A 18 -3.58 -4.62 8.68
N PHE A 19 -3.00 -5.01 7.54
CA PHE A 19 -2.98 -4.21 6.32
C PHE A 19 -3.73 -4.90 5.20
N LEU A 20 -4.30 -4.09 4.32
CA LEU A 20 -4.88 -4.56 3.07
C LEU A 20 -3.77 -5.12 2.17
N ARG A 21 -4.15 -6.08 1.32
CA ARG A 21 -3.22 -6.74 0.40
C ARG A 21 -3.81 -6.78 -1.00
N VAL A 22 -2.99 -6.41 -1.97
CA VAL A 22 -3.29 -6.54 -3.40
C VAL A 22 -2.82 -7.90 -3.92
N PRO A 23 -3.39 -8.40 -5.05
CA PRO A 23 -2.91 -9.62 -5.67
C PRO A 23 -1.43 -9.56 -6.05
N ASP A 24 -0.74 -10.69 -5.97
CA ASP A 24 0.70 -10.78 -6.27
C ASP A 24 1.05 -10.30 -7.70
N ALA A 25 0.12 -10.45 -8.65
CA ALA A 25 0.22 -9.97 -10.02
C ALA A 25 0.48 -8.45 -10.13
N TYR A 26 0.10 -7.66 -9.12
CA TYR A 26 0.45 -6.25 -9.04
C TYR A 26 1.97 -6.03 -9.06
N TYR A 27 2.71 -6.86 -8.30
CA TYR A 27 4.16 -6.74 -8.16
C TYR A 27 4.92 -7.24 -9.38
N ASP A 28 4.34 -8.18 -10.11
CA ASP A 28 4.97 -8.78 -11.29
C ASP A 28 5.12 -7.74 -12.43
N VAL A 29 4.17 -6.79 -12.54
CA VAL A 29 4.20 -5.69 -13.54
C VAL A 29 4.70 -4.36 -12.96
N LEU A 30 4.98 -4.30 -11.66
CA LEU A 30 5.36 -3.07 -10.98
C LEU A 30 6.62 -2.42 -11.56
N PRO A 31 7.72 -3.15 -11.84
CA PRO A 31 8.95 -2.56 -12.36
C PRO A 31 8.76 -1.83 -13.69
N GLU A 32 7.87 -2.33 -14.55
CA GLU A 32 7.56 -1.71 -15.84
C GLU A 32 6.81 -0.38 -15.68
N ARG A 33 6.00 -0.25 -14.62
CA ARG A 33 5.22 0.96 -14.33
C ARG A 33 6.03 2.05 -13.63
N VAL A 34 6.83 1.69 -12.63
CA VAL A 34 7.50 2.66 -11.74
C VAL A 34 9.00 2.75 -11.97
N GLY A 35 9.56 1.97 -12.89
CA GLY A 35 11.00 1.93 -13.13
C GLY A 35 11.79 1.52 -11.88
N THR A 36 13.01 2.03 -11.77
CA THR A 36 13.92 1.73 -10.65
C THR A 36 13.52 2.51 -9.39
N ILE A 37 13.42 1.81 -8.27
CA ILE A 37 13.28 2.38 -6.91
C ILE A 37 14.45 1.92 -6.03
N GLU A 38 14.61 2.53 -4.85
CA GLU A 38 15.73 2.22 -3.95
C GLU A 38 15.47 0.96 -3.11
N GLU A 39 14.19 0.64 -2.86
CA GLU A 39 13.77 -0.49 -2.02
C GLU A 39 13.82 -1.82 -2.76
N ASP A 40 14.05 -2.90 -2.01
CA ASP A 40 13.94 -4.26 -2.51
C ASP A 40 12.47 -4.61 -2.81
N LEU A 41 12.17 -4.84 -4.09
CA LEU A 41 10.85 -5.25 -4.57
C LEU A 41 10.33 -6.52 -3.89
N ALA A 42 11.20 -7.44 -3.48
CA ALA A 42 10.79 -8.62 -2.73
C ALA A 42 10.23 -8.25 -1.36
N GLN A 43 10.84 -7.28 -0.68
CA GLN A 43 10.35 -6.78 0.61
C GLN A 43 9.07 -5.95 0.46
N ILE A 44 8.97 -5.15 -0.60
CA ILE A 44 7.75 -4.41 -0.96
C ILE A 44 6.58 -5.39 -1.16
N LYS A 45 6.80 -6.48 -1.90
CA LYS A 45 5.82 -7.57 -2.12
C LYS A 45 5.46 -8.30 -0.83
N GLU A 46 6.45 -8.69 -0.02
CA GLU A 46 6.25 -9.35 1.27
C GLU A 46 5.37 -8.50 2.22
N LEU A 47 5.62 -7.20 2.24
CA LEU A 47 4.94 -6.26 3.13
C LEU A 47 3.63 -5.72 2.54
N GLY A 48 3.29 -6.03 1.30
CA GLY A 48 2.05 -5.56 0.70
C GLY A 48 2.05 -4.04 0.42
N ILE A 49 3.23 -3.44 0.26
CA ILE A 49 3.38 -2.00 0.03
C ILE A 49 3.09 -1.71 -1.45
N LEU A 50 2.41 -0.60 -1.72
CA LEU A 50 2.08 -0.11 -3.05
C LEU A 50 3.05 1.02 -3.43
N VAL A 51 3.35 1.13 -4.72
CA VAL A 51 4.28 2.12 -5.26
C VAL A 51 3.61 2.85 -6.41
N ASP A 52 3.72 4.18 -6.39
CA ASP A 52 3.30 5.05 -7.49
C ASP A 52 4.42 6.03 -7.83
N ARG A 53 4.47 6.49 -9.08
CA ARG A 53 5.51 7.41 -9.58
C ARG A 53 4.87 8.55 -10.36
N ASP A 54 5.40 9.75 -10.14
CA ASP A 54 5.14 10.95 -10.91
C ASP A 54 6.44 11.55 -11.47
N ASP A 55 6.34 12.73 -12.08
CA ASP A 55 7.48 13.42 -12.71
C ASP A 55 8.53 13.91 -11.70
N GLU A 56 8.17 14.05 -10.41
CA GLU A 56 9.06 14.53 -9.34
C GLU A 56 9.72 13.38 -8.57
N GLY A 57 9.18 12.16 -8.66
CA GLY A 57 9.75 10.98 -8.01
C GLY A 57 8.71 9.91 -7.76
N TYR A 58 8.89 9.11 -6.72
CA TYR A 58 7.95 8.04 -6.37
C TYR A 58 7.54 8.09 -4.91
N LEU A 59 6.48 7.36 -4.58
CA LEU A 59 5.97 7.22 -3.23
C LEU A 59 5.62 5.77 -2.95
N LEU A 60 5.71 5.42 -1.67
CA LEU A 60 5.39 4.12 -1.11
C LEU A 60 4.21 4.30 -0.17
N GLN A 61 3.18 3.47 -0.30
CA GLN A 61 1.96 3.55 0.51
C GLN A 61 1.51 2.16 0.96
N ILE A 62 0.91 2.09 2.14
CA ILE A 62 0.13 0.93 2.57
C ILE A 62 -1.03 1.39 3.46
N PHE A 63 -2.13 0.66 3.38
CA PHE A 63 -3.38 1.00 4.06
C PHE A 63 -3.75 -0.11 5.04
N SER A 64 -4.07 0.27 6.27
CA SER A 64 -4.56 -0.67 7.26
C SER A 64 -5.93 -1.21 6.86
N ARG A 65 -6.31 -2.36 7.40
CA ARG A 65 -7.72 -2.70 7.49
C ARG A 65 -8.48 -1.66 8.32
N PRO A 66 -9.82 -1.60 8.20
CA PRO A 66 -10.62 -0.75 9.07
C PRO A 66 -10.30 -1.01 10.55
N LEU A 67 -10.16 0.07 11.32
CA LEU A 67 -9.79 0.00 12.74
C LEU A 67 -10.96 -0.45 13.65
N GLN A 68 -12.16 -0.52 13.08
CA GLN A 68 -13.40 -0.83 13.77
C GLN A 68 -14.20 -1.81 12.93
N ASP A 69 -15.15 -2.51 13.57
CA ASP A 69 -16.05 -3.45 12.88
C ASP A 69 -16.83 -2.76 11.75
N ARG A 70 -17.21 -1.49 11.97
CA ARG A 70 -17.77 -0.63 10.94
C ARG A 70 -16.63 -0.03 10.09
N PRO A 71 -16.69 -0.15 8.75
CA PRO A 71 -15.60 0.28 7.86
C PRO A 71 -15.59 1.80 7.64
N THR A 72 -15.30 2.57 8.70
CA THR A 72 -15.36 4.04 8.69
C THR A 72 -13.99 4.71 8.68
N ALA A 73 -12.99 4.10 9.32
CA ALA A 73 -11.67 4.67 9.46
C ALA A 73 -10.58 3.62 9.26
N PHE A 74 -9.51 4.02 8.57
CA PHE A 74 -8.29 3.26 8.36
C PHE A 74 -7.08 4.19 8.48
N ILE A 75 -5.88 3.62 8.55
CA ILE A 75 -4.62 4.35 8.63
C ILE A 75 -3.86 4.14 7.33
N GLU A 76 -3.24 5.20 6.84
CA GLU A 76 -2.26 5.15 5.77
C GLU A 76 -0.86 5.36 6.34
N VAL A 77 0.08 4.50 5.93
CA VAL A 77 1.52 4.76 6.07
C VAL A 77 2.06 5.11 4.69
N ILE A 78 2.70 6.27 4.60
CA ILE A 78 3.24 6.81 3.36
C ILE A 78 4.69 7.26 3.55
N GLU A 79 5.53 6.96 2.57
CA GLU A 79 6.89 7.47 2.41
C GLU A 79 7.06 8.06 1.00
N ARG A 80 7.83 9.14 0.89
CA ARG A 80 7.95 9.92 -0.35
C ARG A 80 9.42 10.08 -0.73
N HIS A 81 9.74 9.71 -1.95
CA HIS A 81 11.04 9.92 -2.59
C HIS A 81 10.82 10.92 -3.72
N GLY A 82 10.66 12.19 -3.38
CA GLY A 82 10.44 13.29 -4.32
C GLY A 82 8.98 13.53 -4.70
N SER A 83 8.18 12.48 -4.93
CA SER A 83 6.79 12.61 -5.37
C SER A 83 5.94 13.48 -4.44
N ARG A 84 5.23 14.44 -5.02
CA ARG A 84 4.26 15.33 -4.34
C ARG A 84 2.81 14.95 -4.61
N GLY A 85 2.57 14.00 -5.51
CA GLY A 85 1.24 13.48 -5.82
C GLY A 85 0.58 12.72 -4.67
N PHE A 86 -0.64 12.27 -4.91
CA PHE A 86 -1.44 11.52 -3.92
C PHE A 86 -1.38 10.00 -4.10
N GLY A 87 -0.68 9.50 -5.13
CA GLY A 87 -0.65 8.08 -5.45
C GLY A 87 -1.98 7.60 -6.04
N VAL A 88 -2.47 8.24 -7.11
CA VAL A 88 -3.78 7.93 -7.72
C VAL A 88 -3.86 6.46 -8.14
N GLY A 89 -2.75 5.89 -8.65
CA GLY A 89 -2.67 4.48 -9.00
C GLY A 89 -2.80 3.55 -7.79
N ASN A 90 -2.20 3.94 -6.66
CA ASN A 90 -2.30 3.20 -5.40
C ASN A 90 -3.71 3.27 -4.81
N PHE A 91 -4.37 4.44 -4.90
CA PHE A 91 -5.75 4.60 -4.46
C PHE A 91 -6.71 3.70 -5.23
N LYS A 92 -6.53 3.54 -6.55
CA LYS A 92 -7.34 2.61 -7.34
C LYS A 92 -7.14 1.16 -6.86
N ALA A 93 -5.90 0.73 -6.67
CA ALA A 93 -5.58 -0.61 -6.17
C ALA A 93 -6.12 -0.84 -4.73
N LEU A 94 -6.13 0.20 -3.90
CA LEU A 94 -6.76 0.19 -2.58
C LEU A 94 -8.28 -0.04 -2.67
N PHE A 95 -8.97 0.71 -3.53
CA PHE A 95 -10.43 0.57 -3.70
C PHE A 95 -10.79 -0.84 -4.17
N GLU A 96 -10.06 -1.39 -5.14
CA GLU A 96 -10.26 -2.78 -5.60
C GLU A 96 -10.03 -3.80 -4.46
N ALA A 97 -9.03 -3.59 -3.61
CA ALA A 97 -8.79 -4.43 -2.44
C ALA A 97 -9.89 -4.31 -1.36
N LEU A 98 -10.42 -3.10 -1.15
CA LEU A 98 -11.54 -2.84 -0.25
C LEU A 98 -12.84 -3.48 -0.74
N GLU A 99 -13.15 -3.37 -2.03
CA GLU A 99 -14.32 -4.02 -2.65
C GLU A 99 -14.24 -5.54 -2.51
N LEU A 100 -13.06 -6.13 -2.75
CA LEU A 100 -12.85 -7.56 -2.54
C LEU A 100 -13.09 -7.98 -1.08
N GLU A 101 -12.68 -7.15 -0.12
CA GLU A 101 -12.90 -7.42 1.29
C GLU A 101 -14.37 -7.21 1.71
N GLN A 102 -15.07 -6.23 1.13
CA GLN A 102 -16.51 -6.03 1.33
C GLN A 102 -17.33 -7.18 0.75
N ALA A 103 -16.99 -7.66 -0.45
CA ALA A 103 -17.61 -8.81 -1.08
C ALA A 103 -17.45 -10.08 -0.22
N ARG A 104 -16.28 -10.26 0.41
CA ARG A 104 -16.05 -11.34 1.39
C ARG A 104 -16.91 -11.22 2.66
N ARG A 105 -17.24 -9.99 3.09
CA ARG A 105 -18.09 -9.74 4.27
C ARG A 105 -19.59 -9.85 3.96
N GLY A 106 -19.99 -10.00 2.70
CA GLY A 106 -21.37 -10.28 2.30
C GLY A 106 -22.31 -9.06 2.26
N ASN A 107 -21.77 -7.83 2.19
CA ASN A 107 -22.56 -6.60 2.25
C ASN A 107 -22.66 -5.85 0.90
N LEU A 108 -22.71 -6.56 -0.22
CA LEU A 108 -22.97 -5.99 -1.56
C LEU A 108 -24.36 -6.39 -2.05
#